data_AF-A0A1V4SF37-F1
#
_entry.id   AF-A0A1V4SF37-F1
#
_cell.length_a   1.000
_cell.length_b   1.000
_cell.length_c   1.000
_cell.angle_alpha   90.00
_cell.angle_beta   90.00
_cell.angle_gamma   90.00
#
_symmetry.space_group_name_H-M   'P 1'
#
loop_
_entity.id
_entity.type
_entity.pdbx_description
1 polymer ?
#
loop_
_entity_poly.entity_id
_entity_poly.type
_entity_poly.pdbx_seq_one_letter_code
_entity_poly.pdbx_strand_id
1 'polypeptide(L)'
;MDIGYFTNDRYKVLSCMDERQIEVSGLVYALLSQRQIADITGIAFGTVNTIIKDLKNNGYIEYSGKATRGKYSLSDKAKLAISEMEKERKSLLMQFVLQSITFMR
;
A
#
# COMPACT_ATOMS: atom_id res chain seq x y z
N MET A 1 -10.77 11.52 -3.40
CA MET A 1 -9.47 11.00 -2.93
C MET A 1 -8.42 11.42 -3.94
N ASP A 2 -7.30 12.01 -3.51
CA ASP A 2 -6.25 12.43 -4.43
C ASP A 2 -5.38 11.23 -4.81
N ILE A 3 -5.58 10.68 -6.02
CA ILE A 3 -4.78 9.57 -6.56
C ILE A 3 -3.30 9.98 -6.67
N GLY A 4 -3.00 11.26 -6.90
CA GLY A 4 -1.64 11.79 -6.96
C GLY A 4 -0.88 11.63 -5.65
N TYR A 5 -1.58 11.57 -4.52
CA TYR A 5 -0.98 11.27 -3.23
C TYR A 5 -0.33 9.88 -3.21
N PHE A 6 -0.93 8.89 -3.87
CA PHE A 6 -0.40 7.53 -3.96
C PHE A 6 0.58 7.36 -5.13
N THR A 7 1.64 8.19 -5.14
CA THR A 7 2.83 7.91 -5.95
C THR A 7 3.30 6.47 -5.76
N ASN A 8 3.91 5.86 -6.78
CA ASN A 8 4.26 4.44 -6.84
C ASN A 8 4.81 3.87 -5.51
N ASP A 9 5.71 4.59 -4.84
CA ASP A 9 6.31 4.14 -3.58
C ASP A 9 5.33 4.11 -2.39
N ARG A 10 4.43 5.10 -2.26
CA ARG A 10 3.41 5.08 -1.19
C ARG A 10 2.42 3.94 -1.40
N TYR A 11 2.01 3.74 -2.66
CA TYR A 11 1.17 2.62 -3.04
C TYR A 11 1.85 1.29 -2.71
N LYS A 12 3.10 1.08 -3.16
CA LYS A 12 3.88 -0.13 -2.87
C LYS A 12 4.00 -0.42 -1.37
N VAL A 13 4.31 0.59 -0.55
CA VAL A 13 4.41 0.41 0.90
C VAL A 13 3.06 0.00 1.49
N LEU A 14 1.96 0.65 1.08
CA LEU A 14 0.64 0.36 1.61
C LEU A 14 0.14 -1.03 1.17
N SER A 15 0.28 -1.38 -0.11
CA SER A 15 -0.05 -2.72 -0.64
C SER A 15 0.81 -3.82 -0.03
N CYS A 16 2.10 -3.55 0.21
CA CYS A 16 2.98 -4.51 0.90
C CYS A 16 2.45 -4.88 2.29
N MET A 17 1.89 -3.92 3.04
CA MET A 17 1.26 -4.19 4.33
C MET A 17 -0.05 -4.95 4.15
N ASP A 18 -0.89 -4.53 3.20
CA ASP A 18 -2.20 -5.14 2.95
C ASP A 18 -2.11 -6.63 2.61
N GLU A 19 -1.19 -6.99 1.70
CA GLU A 19 -0.93 -8.37 1.28
C GLU A 19 -0.43 -9.29 2.41
N ARG A 20 0.05 -8.71 3.52
CA ARG A 20 0.73 -9.44 4.62
C ARG A 20 0.01 -9.27 5.95
N GLN A 21 -1.28 -8.95 5.90
CA GLN A 21 -2.12 -8.92 7.08
C GLN A 21 -2.33 -10.34 7.64
N ILE A 22 -2.30 -10.43 8.97
CA ILE A 22 -2.71 -11.61 9.72
C ILE A 22 -3.82 -11.22 10.68
N GLU A 23 -4.71 -12.16 10.97
CA GLU A 23 -5.71 -12.03 12.01
C GLU A 23 -5.28 -12.80 13.25
N VAL A 24 -5.14 -12.10 14.37
CA VAL A 24 -4.83 -12.73 15.66
C VAL A 24 -5.76 -12.17 16.71
N SER A 25 -6.54 -13.04 17.35
CA SER A 25 -7.51 -12.67 18.39
C SER A 25 -8.52 -11.61 17.93
N GLY A 26 -9.01 -11.72 16.69
CA GLY A 26 -9.95 -10.76 16.08
C GLY A 26 -9.36 -9.42 15.65
N LEU A 27 -8.04 -9.24 15.79
CA LEU A 27 -7.33 -8.05 15.31
C LEU A 27 -6.59 -8.36 14.01
N VAL A 28 -6.86 -7.58 12.97
CA VAL A 28 -6.18 -7.67 11.67
C VAL A 28 -5.07 -6.63 11.57
N TYR A 29 -3.85 -7.08 11.27
CA TYR A 29 -2.68 -6.21 11.16
C TYR A 29 -1.55 -6.86 10.36
N ALA A 30 -0.67 -6.03 9.79
CA ALA A 30 0.60 -6.45 9.20
C ALA A 30 1.72 -6.38 10.24
N LEU A 31 2.42 -7.51 10.47
CA LEU A 31 3.54 -7.59 11.40
C LEU A 31 4.87 -7.48 10.64
N LEU A 32 5.27 -6.25 10.32
CA LEU A 32 6.47 -5.95 9.56
C LEU A 32 7.22 -4.77 10.19
N SER A 33 8.53 -4.88 10.37
CA SER A 33 9.35 -3.71 10.67
C SER A 33 9.51 -2.82 9.43
N GLN A 34 9.83 -1.54 9.64
CA GLN A 34 10.09 -0.59 8.55
C GLN A 34 11.26 -1.03 7.67
N ARG A 35 12.24 -1.74 8.26
CA ARG A 35 13.36 -2.31 7.51
C ARG A 35 12.92 -3.46 6.61
N GLN A 36 12.09 -4.38 7.13
CA GLN A 36 11.51 -5.45 6.31
C GLN A 36 10.66 -4.88 5.17
N ILE A 37 9.90 -3.81 5.41
CA ILE A 37 9.15 -3.13 4.35
C ILE A 37 10.10 -2.57 3.28
N ALA A 38 11.20 -1.94 3.68
CA ALA A 38 12.23 -1.46 2.75
C ALA A 38 12.83 -2.60 1.92
N ASP A 39 13.21 -3.70 2.58
CA ASP A 39 13.81 -4.86 1.94
C ASP A 39 12.83 -5.54 0.95
N ILE A 40 11.54 -5.65 1.30
CA ILE A 40 10.50 -6.26 0.46
C ILE A 40 10.16 -5.37 -0.75
N THR A 41 10.03 -4.06 -0.53
CA THR A 41 9.60 -3.12 -1.58
C THR A 41 10.76 -2.64 -2.46
N GLY A 42 12.00 -2.83 -2.03
CA GLY A 42 13.20 -2.26 -2.65
C GLY A 42 13.33 -0.74 -2.47
N ILE A 43 12.49 -0.12 -1.63
CA ILE A 43 12.50 1.31 -1.37
C ILE A 43 13.53 1.61 -0.28
N ALA A 44 14.30 2.68 -0.45
CA ALA A 44 15.28 3.10 0.55
C ALA A 44 14.62 3.28 1.95
N PHE A 45 15.27 2.77 2.99
CA PHE A 45 14.75 2.79 4.36
C PHE A 45 14.31 4.18 4.85
N GLY A 46 15.09 5.22 4.53
CA GLY A 46 14.75 6.61 4.87
C GLY A 46 13.42 7.06 4.25
N THR A 47 13.19 6.70 2.99
CA THR A 47 11.95 6.97 2.27
C THR A 47 10.77 6.20 2.86
N VAL A 48 10.94 4.91 3.19
CA VAL A 48 9.91 4.12 3.87
C VAL A 48 9.49 4.76 5.19
N ASN A 49 10.44 5.27 5.98
CA ASN A 49 10.12 5.94 7.24
C ASN A 49 9.28 7.19 7.04
N THR A 50 9.59 8.00 6.02
CA THR A 50 8.78 9.17 5.64
C THR A 50 7.38 8.75 5.20
N ILE A 51 7.28 7.76 4.31
CA ILE A 51 5.99 7.25 3.82
C ILE A 51 5.13 6.74 4.97
N ILE A 52 5.69 5.98 5.92
CA ILE A 52 4.93 5.47 7.06
C ILE A 52 4.43 6.61 7.95
N LYS A 53 5.24 7.65 8.17
CA LYS A 53 4.79 8.85 8.90
C LYS A 53 3.65 9.54 8.17
N ASP A 54 3.76 9.72 6.86
CA ASP A 54 2.74 10.36 6.04
C ASP A 54 1.43 9.55 6.02
N LEU A 55 1.49 8.25 5.79
CA LEU A 55 0.33 7.35 5.80
C LEU A 55 -0.37 7.38 7.16
N LYS A 56 0.40 7.41 8.25
CA LYS A 56 -0.15 7.51 9.61
C LYS A 56 -0.82 8.87 9.84
N ASN A 57 -0.14 9.97 9.52
CA ASN A 57 -0.66 11.32 9.72
C ASN A 57 -1.94 11.57 8.90
N ASN A 58 -2.08 10.91 7.75
CA ASN A 58 -3.25 11.01 6.88
C ASN A 58 -4.34 9.96 7.18
N GLY A 59 -4.19 9.17 8.26
CA GLY A 59 -5.21 8.23 8.74
C GLY A 59 -5.37 6.98 7.88
N TYR A 60 -4.37 6.61 7.08
CA TYR A 60 -4.39 5.37 6.30
C TYR A 60 -3.97 4.17 7.13
N ILE A 61 -3.01 4.37 8.04
CA ILE A 61 -2.50 3.31 8.91
C ILE A 61 -2.42 3.79 10.35
N GLU A 62 -2.50 2.84 11.27
CA GLU A 62 -2.23 3.05 12.68
C GLU A 62 -1.43 1.89 13.26
N TYR A 63 -0.90 2.07 14.46
CA TYR A 63 -0.33 0.93 15.18
C TYR A 63 -1.45 0.13 15.83
N SER A 64 -1.41 -1.18 15.65
CA SER A 64 -2.45 -2.07 16.17
C SER A 64 -2.27 -2.31 17.67
N GLY A 65 -3.31 -2.00 18.46
CA GLY A 65 -3.32 -2.20 19.91
C GLY A 65 -2.31 -1.32 20.66
N LYS A 66 -1.60 -1.89 21.64
CA LYS A 66 -0.57 -1.17 22.43
C LYS A 66 0.81 -1.13 21.77
N ALA A 67 0.95 -1.61 20.54
CA ALA A 67 2.23 -1.63 19.86
C ALA A 67 2.72 -0.21 19.57
N THR A 68 4.03 0.00 19.76
CA THR A 68 4.67 1.29 19.46
C THR A 68 5.22 1.34 18.03
N ARG A 69 5.60 0.19 17.45
CA ARG A 69 6.12 0.04 16.07
C ARG A 69 5.88 -1.37 15.52
N GLY A 70 5.94 -1.51 14.19
CA GLY A 70 6.06 -2.80 13.50
C GLY A 70 4.79 -3.66 13.40
N LYS A 71 3.68 -3.17 13.95
CA LYS A 71 2.37 -3.82 13.90
C LYS A 71 1.35 -2.81 13.35
N TYR A 72 1.02 -2.91 12.07
CA TYR A 72 0.24 -1.89 11.35
C TYR A 72 -1.19 -2.37 11.07
N SER A 73 -2.19 -1.60 11.49
CA SER A 73 -3.58 -1.79 11.08
C SER A 73 -3.93 -0.79 9.98
N LEU A 74 -4.61 -1.28 8.93
CA LEU A 74 -5.06 -0.46 7.81
C LEU A 74 -6.50 -0.02 8.04
N SER A 75 -6.78 1.26 7.84
CA SER A 75 -8.14 1.80 7.92
C SER A 75 -8.95 1.45 6.67
N ASP A 76 -10.28 1.60 6.74
CA ASP A 76 -11.14 1.44 5.57
C ASP A 76 -10.77 2.43 4.46
N LYS A 77 -10.27 3.62 4.83
CA LYS A 77 -9.73 4.61 3.90
C LYS A 77 -8.51 4.06 3.14
N ALA A 78 -7.64 3.30 3.79
CA ALA A 78 -6.52 2.63 3.11
C ALA A 78 -7.00 1.52 2.18
N LYS A 79 -7.98 0.70 2.60
CA LYS A 79 -8.53 -0.36 1.75
C LYS A 79 -9.17 0.20 0.49
N LEU A 80 -9.94 1.28 0.61
CA LEU A 80 -10.50 2.01 -0.52
C LEU A 80 -9.40 2.60 -1.43
N ALA A 81 -8.31 3.11 -0.84
CA ALA A 81 -7.16 3.57 -1.62
C ALA A 81 -6.62 2.46 -2.54
N ILE A 82 -6.39 1.28 -1.95
CA ILE A 82 -5.80 0.15 -2.65
C ILE A 82 -6.74 -0.33 -3.75
N SER A 83 -8.04 -0.46 -3.47
CA SER A 83 -9.01 -0.93 -4.46
C SER A 83 -9.11 0.00 -5.68
N GLU A 84 -9.11 1.32 -5.46
CA GLU A 84 -9.15 2.29 -6.56
C GLU A 84 -7.85 2.26 -7.37
N MET A 85 -6.69 2.20 -6.70
CA MET A 85 -5.39 2.10 -7.39
C MET A 85 -5.26 0.81 -8.22
N GLU A 86 -5.74 -0.32 -7.70
CA GLU A 86 -5.77 -1.59 -8.42
C GLU A 86 -6.68 -1.54 -9.65
N LYS A 87 -7.83 -0.89 -9.53
CA LYS A 87 -8.76 -0.69 -10.64
C LYS A 87 -8.15 0.16 -11.74
N GLU A 88 -7.51 1.27 -11.38
CA GLU A 88 -6.82 2.14 -12.34
C GLU A 88 -5.68 1.42 -13.04
N ARG A 89 -4.85 0.66 -12.30
CA ARG A 89 -3.78 -0.15 -12.88
C ARG A 89 -4.33 -1.16 -13.90
N LYS A 90 -5.42 -1.85 -13.56
CA LYS A 90 -6.06 -2.82 -14.48
C LYS A 90 -6.65 -2.13 -15.71
N SER A 91 -7.25 -0.95 -15.55
CA SER A 91 -7.77 -0.14 -16.65
C SER A 91 -6.67 0.24 -17.64
N LEU A 92 -5.54 0.75 -17.14
CA LEU A 92 -4.38 1.09 -17.96
C LEU A 92 -3.78 -0.12 -18.68
N LEU A 93 -3.64 -1.25 -17.98
CA LEU A 93 -3.17 -2.50 -18.60
C LEU A 93 -4.11 -2.96 -19.71
N MET A 94 -5.42 -2.88 -19.51
CA MET A 94 -6.41 -3.25 -20.53
C MET A 94 -6.32 -2.32 -21.75
N GLN A 95 -6.15 -1.01 -21.56
CA GLN A 95 -5.96 -0.06 -22.66
C GLN A 95 -4.70 -0.38 -23.48
N PHE A 96 -3.58 -0.69 -22.83
CA PHE A 96 -2.33 -1.05 -23.50
C PHE A 96 -2.47 -2.34 -24.34
N VAL A 97 -3.14 -3.35 -23.79
CA VAL A 97 -3.43 -4.61 -24.48
C VAL A 97 -4.30 -4.36 -25.72
N LEU A 98 -5.36 -3.56 -25.60
CA LEU A 98 -6.25 -3.23 -26.72
C LEU A 98 -5.54 -2.44 -27.83
N GLN A 99 -4.68 -1.49 -27.47
CA GLN A 99 -3.86 -0.75 -28.44
C GLN A 99 -2.90 -1.70 -29.20
N SER A 100 -2.27 -2.63 -28.49
CA SER A 100 -1.35 -3.61 -29.10
C SER A 100 -2.06 -4.53 -30.09
N ILE A 101 -3.29 -4.98 -29.77
CA ILE A 101 -4.12 -5.79 -30.68
C ILE A 101 -4.57 -4.98 -31.90
N THR A 102 -4.91 -3.70 -31.70
CA THR A 102 -5.36 -2.82 -32.79
C THR A 102 -4.23 -2.51 -33.76
N PHE A 103 -3.00 -2.34 -33.29
CA PHE A 103 -1.82 -2.08 -34.14
C PHE A 103 -1.33 -3.31 -34.92
N MET A 104 -1.67 -4.52 -34.47
CA MET A 104 -1.39 -5.77 -35.19
C MET A 104 -2.43 -6.10 -36.28
N ARG A 105 -3.50 -5.30 -36.41
CA ARG A 105 -4.53 -5.41 -37.45
C ARG A 105 -4.35 -4.34 -38.52
#